data_AF-M5T6N8-F1
#
_entry.id   AF-M5T6N8-F1
#
_cell.length_a   1.000
_cell.length_b   1.000
_cell.length_c   1.000
_cell.angle_alpha   90.00
_cell.angle_beta   90.00
_cell.angle_gamma   90.00
#
_symmetry.space_group_name_H-M   'P 1'
#
loop_
_entity.id
_entity.type
_entity.pdbx_description
1 polymer ?
#
loop_
_entity_poly.entity_id
_entity_poly.type
_entity_poly.pdbx_seq_one_letter_code
_entity_poly.pdbx_strand_id
1 'polypeptide(L)'
;MLLRGCIVWGLILVCVCTANGQEEEDLVEELQAAQVRVEVAAEGKAALTFVRPLVNVELSFIKRVCEPSVEQMKQIVRAATKAYLATGNLVQDENNNVRRFNNNNGVQLRGPNNELLSENPYGRVRRDALKYLKPILSQPQYETYVEEAKERDRFERATAIGLAIDMLDEKVGLTETQQSALTQTLMKDWQAIDLQWILNYVQNQQYLPPMPKDSLKKVLTPKQQKALDSFQQISISFGWGNQFGGEVKLDEEWIK
;
A
#
# COMPACT_ATOMS: atom_id res chain seq x y z
N MET A 1 -24.63 -74.56 -37.24
CA MET A 1 -24.40 -73.69 -38.41
C MET A 1 -24.52 -72.25 -37.92
N LEU A 2 -23.40 -71.58 -37.58
CA LEU A 2 -22.59 -70.74 -38.49
C LEU A 2 -23.48 -69.63 -39.08
N LEU A 3 -23.33 -68.37 -38.67
CA LEU A 3 -22.21 -67.53 -39.09
C LEU A 3 -21.84 -66.46 -38.04
N ARG A 4 -20.53 -66.31 -37.86
CA ARG A 4 -19.83 -65.27 -37.11
C ARG A 4 -19.79 -63.99 -37.95
N GLY A 5 -19.99 -62.83 -37.32
CA GLY A 5 -19.67 -61.52 -37.88
C GLY A 5 -18.70 -60.80 -36.95
N CYS A 6 -17.41 -60.79 -37.31
CA CYS A 6 -16.39 -59.94 -36.71
C CYS A 6 -16.56 -58.51 -37.23
N ILE A 7 -16.67 -57.52 -36.34
CA ILE A 7 -16.46 -56.11 -36.69
C ILE A 7 -15.23 -55.61 -35.92
N VAL A 8 -14.27 -55.17 -36.72
CA VAL A 8 -12.94 -54.69 -36.38
C VAL A 8 -13.04 -53.36 -35.65
N TRP A 9 -12.53 -53.30 -34.42
CA TRP A 9 -12.30 -52.04 -33.71
C TRP A 9 -11.03 -51.39 -34.26
N GLY A 10 -11.20 -50.41 -35.15
CA GLY A 10 -10.12 -49.53 -35.58
C GLY A 10 -9.79 -48.53 -34.47
N LEU A 11 -8.66 -48.75 -33.78
CA LEU A 11 -8.02 -47.73 -32.95
C LEU A 11 -7.46 -46.65 -33.88
N ILE A 12 -8.20 -45.55 -34.03
CA ILE A 12 -7.62 -44.30 -34.54
C ILE A 12 -6.99 -43.60 -33.35
N LEU A 13 -5.68 -43.77 -33.21
CA LEU A 13 -4.85 -42.96 -32.32
C LEU A 13 -4.71 -41.57 -32.98
N VAL A 14 -5.67 -40.68 -32.75
CA VAL A 14 -5.52 -39.26 -33.12
C VAL A 14 -4.52 -38.67 -32.13
N CYS A 15 -3.27 -38.53 -32.59
CA CYS A 15 -2.27 -37.71 -31.93
C CYS A 15 -2.67 -36.24 -32.17
N VAL A 16 -3.53 -35.69 -31.31
CA VAL A 16 -3.78 -34.25 -31.26
C VAL A 16 -2.58 -33.63 -30.57
N CYS A 17 -1.63 -33.13 -31.36
CA CYS A 17 -0.61 -32.19 -30.88
C CYS A 17 -1.33 -30.89 -30.50
N THR A 18 -1.67 -30.73 -29.22
CA THR A 18 -2.24 -29.52 -28.65
C THR A 18 -1.22 -28.39 -28.66
N ALA A 19 -1.21 -27.61 -29.74
CA ALA A 19 -0.56 -26.29 -29.81
C ALA A 19 -1.51 -25.15 -29.36
N ASN A 20 -2.74 -25.46 -28.95
CA ASN A 20 -3.78 -24.47 -28.61
C ASN A 20 -3.95 -24.18 -27.11
N GLY A 21 -3.07 -24.69 -26.23
CA GLY A 21 -3.23 -24.51 -24.79
C GLY A 21 -3.09 -23.07 -24.30
N GLN A 22 -2.28 -22.24 -24.97
CA GLN A 22 -2.07 -20.85 -24.55
C GLN A 22 -3.22 -19.92 -24.93
N GLU A 23 -3.85 -20.09 -26.09
CA GLU A 23 -4.96 -19.22 -26.52
C GLU A 23 -6.23 -19.42 -25.68
N GLU A 24 -6.51 -20.65 -25.24
CA GLU A 24 -7.63 -20.91 -24.31
C GLU A 24 -7.36 -20.33 -22.91
N GLU A 25 -6.11 -20.34 -22.44
CA GLU A 25 -5.76 -19.80 -21.12
C GLU A 25 -5.89 -18.27 -21.08
N ASP A 26 -5.45 -17.58 -22.15
CA ASP A 26 -5.59 -16.13 -22.30
C ASP A 26 -7.07 -15.68 -22.35
N LEU A 27 -7.94 -16.43 -23.05
CA LEU A 27 -9.37 -16.13 -23.14
C LEU A 27 -10.10 -16.33 -21.81
N VAL A 28 -9.73 -17.36 -21.05
CA VAL A 28 -10.30 -17.60 -19.71
C VAL A 28 -9.87 -16.49 -18.74
N GLU A 29 -8.64 -16.01 -18.86
CA GLU A 29 -8.14 -14.89 -18.05
C GLU A 29 -8.88 -13.57 -18.38
N GLU A 30 -9.12 -13.29 -19.65
CA GLU A 30 -9.84 -12.08 -20.08
C GLU A 30 -11.31 -12.10 -19.63
N LEU A 31 -11.99 -13.25 -19.74
CA LEU A 31 -13.37 -13.42 -19.26
C LEU A 31 -13.48 -13.27 -17.75
N GLN A 32 -12.51 -13.78 -17.00
CA GLN A 32 -12.47 -13.65 -15.54
C GLN A 32 -12.16 -12.22 -15.11
N ALA A 33 -11.26 -11.51 -15.81
CA ALA A 33 -11.03 -10.08 -15.60
C ALA A 33 -12.30 -9.25 -15.87
N ALA A 34 -13.05 -9.59 -16.92
CA ALA A 34 -14.34 -8.96 -17.23
C ALA A 34 -15.37 -9.22 -16.12
N GLN A 35 -15.45 -10.44 -15.58
CA GLN A 35 -16.39 -10.78 -14.52
C GLN A 35 -16.10 -10.04 -13.20
N VAL A 36 -14.82 -9.90 -12.83
CA VAL A 36 -14.41 -9.09 -11.67
C VAL A 36 -14.75 -7.60 -11.89
N ARG A 37 -14.58 -7.07 -13.11
CA ARG A 37 -14.98 -5.70 -13.44
C ARG A 37 -16.49 -5.48 -13.27
N VAL A 38 -17.31 -6.45 -13.66
CA VAL A 38 -18.78 -6.37 -13.50
C VAL A 38 -19.19 -6.38 -12.02
N GLU A 39 -18.58 -7.22 -11.19
CA GLU A 39 -18.88 -7.26 -9.74
C GLU A 39 -18.53 -5.93 -9.05
N VAL A 40 -17.39 -5.31 -9.38
CA VAL A 40 -16.95 -4.09 -8.69
C VAL A 40 -17.59 -2.83 -9.27
N ALA A 41 -17.99 -2.82 -10.55
CA ALA A 41 -18.77 -1.73 -11.13
C ALA A 41 -20.12 -1.51 -10.40
N ALA A 42 -20.64 -2.54 -9.72
CA ALA A 42 -21.85 -2.44 -8.90
C ALA A 42 -21.68 -1.55 -7.64
N GLU A 43 -20.44 -1.27 -7.21
CA GLU A 43 -20.13 -0.43 -6.04
C GLU A 43 -19.92 1.07 -6.36
N GLY A 44 -20.05 1.47 -7.63
CA GLY A 44 -20.40 2.84 -8.02
C GLY A 44 -19.28 3.89 -8.10
N LYS A 45 -18.01 3.57 -7.78
CA LYS A 45 -16.87 4.49 -7.98
C LYS A 45 -15.74 3.83 -8.76
N ALA A 46 -15.23 4.53 -9.78
CA ALA A 46 -14.10 4.06 -10.57
C ALA A 46 -12.84 3.88 -9.70
N ALA A 47 -12.03 2.88 -10.05
CA ALA A 47 -10.75 2.65 -9.40
C ALA A 47 -9.82 3.86 -9.55
N LEU A 48 -9.03 4.15 -8.52
CA LEU A 48 -8.13 5.29 -8.52
C LEU A 48 -6.83 4.93 -9.23
N THR A 49 -6.62 5.47 -10.42
CA THR A 49 -5.48 5.15 -11.29
C THR A 49 -4.12 5.35 -10.61
N PHE A 50 -3.99 6.35 -9.73
CA PHE A 50 -2.76 6.61 -8.99
C PHE A 50 -2.45 5.56 -7.91
N VAL A 51 -3.41 4.71 -7.53
CA VAL A 51 -3.21 3.61 -6.57
C VAL A 51 -2.62 2.37 -7.25
N ARG A 52 -2.81 2.22 -8.58
CA ARG A 52 -2.28 1.10 -9.36
C ARG A 52 -0.79 0.84 -9.15
N PRO A 53 0.12 1.83 -9.26
CA PRO A 53 1.55 1.58 -9.02
C PRO A 53 1.83 1.08 -7.59
N LEU A 54 1.05 1.48 -6.60
CA LEU A 54 1.20 1.00 -5.21
C LEU A 54 0.85 -0.48 -5.09
N VAL A 55 -0.22 -0.90 -5.77
CA VAL A 55 -0.62 -2.31 -5.80
C VAL A 55 0.45 -3.14 -6.50
N ASN A 56 1.02 -2.67 -7.60
CA ASN A 56 2.10 -3.38 -8.29
C ASN A 56 3.39 -3.45 -7.43
N VAL A 57 3.75 -2.39 -6.69
CA VAL A 57 4.86 -2.44 -5.71
C VAL A 57 4.60 -3.52 -4.67
N GLU A 58 3.39 -3.60 -4.14
CA GLU A 58 3.04 -4.59 -3.13
C GLU A 58 3.04 -6.02 -3.71
N LEU A 59 2.57 -6.21 -4.94
CA LEU A 59 2.65 -7.50 -5.65
C LEU A 59 4.09 -7.96 -5.85
N SER A 60 4.98 -7.05 -6.25
CA SER A 60 6.41 -7.34 -6.38
C SER A 60 7.06 -7.67 -5.03
N PHE A 61 6.63 -7.00 -3.95
CA PHE A 61 7.04 -7.34 -2.59
C PHE A 61 6.58 -8.74 -2.18
N ILE A 62 5.31 -9.08 -2.42
CA ILE A 62 4.73 -10.41 -2.15
C ILE A 62 5.50 -11.50 -2.92
N LYS A 63 5.77 -11.29 -4.20
CA LYS A 63 6.53 -12.26 -5.02
C LYS A 63 7.90 -12.54 -4.42
N ARG A 64 8.63 -11.49 -4.03
CA ARG A 64 9.99 -11.61 -3.48
C ARG A 64 10.02 -12.29 -2.11
N VAL A 65 9.04 -12.03 -1.27
CA VAL A 65 9.03 -12.49 0.13
C VAL A 65 8.41 -13.88 0.28
N CYS A 66 7.33 -14.15 -0.43
CA CYS A 66 6.56 -15.39 -0.26
C CYS A 66 6.95 -16.50 -1.24
N GLU A 67 7.65 -16.14 -2.33
CA GLU A 67 7.95 -17.03 -3.45
C GLU A 67 6.74 -17.89 -3.86
N PRO A 68 5.57 -17.27 -4.16
CA PRO A 68 4.37 -18.02 -4.47
C PRO A 68 4.55 -18.84 -5.75
N SER A 69 3.85 -19.98 -5.84
CA SER A 69 3.77 -20.71 -7.10
C SER A 69 3.08 -19.86 -8.18
N VAL A 70 3.26 -20.22 -9.46
CA VAL A 70 2.61 -19.52 -10.58
C VAL A 70 1.09 -19.43 -10.38
N GLU A 71 0.47 -20.53 -9.95
CA GLU A 71 -0.97 -20.59 -9.70
C GLU A 71 -1.40 -19.75 -8.49
N GLN A 72 -0.60 -19.74 -7.41
CA GLN A 72 -0.84 -18.82 -6.29
C GLN A 72 -0.72 -17.37 -6.75
N MET A 73 0.27 -17.04 -7.56
CA MET A 73 0.46 -15.67 -8.06
C MET A 73 -0.72 -15.22 -8.94
N LYS A 74 -1.24 -16.08 -9.82
CA LYS A 74 -2.48 -15.81 -10.57
C LYS A 74 -3.66 -15.47 -9.64
N GLN A 75 -3.84 -16.25 -8.56
CA GLN A 75 -4.89 -15.99 -7.57
C GLN A 75 -4.67 -14.67 -6.82
N ILE A 76 -3.42 -14.37 -6.45
CA ILE A 76 -3.02 -13.13 -5.78
C ILE A 76 -3.31 -11.92 -6.67
N VAL A 77 -2.93 -11.94 -7.95
CA VAL A 77 -3.16 -10.84 -8.89
C VAL A 77 -4.65 -10.60 -9.09
N ARG A 78 -5.47 -11.65 -9.17
CA ARG A 78 -6.94 -11.52 -9.25
C ARG A 78 -7.52 -10.88 -8.01
N ALA A 79 -7.10 -11.32 -6.82
CA ALA A 79 -7.57 -10.76 -5.56
C ALA A 79 -7.11 -9.30 -5.38
N ALA A 80 -5.87 -8.99 -5.73
CA ALA A 80 -5.32 -7.64 -5.74
C ALA A 80 -6.05 -6.73 -6.73
N THR A 81 -6.43 -7.24 -7.91
CA THR A 81 -7.26 -6.51 -8.89
C THR A 81 -8.63 -6.16 -8.31
N LYS A 82 -9.29 -7.12 -7.63
CA LYS A 82 -10.56 -6.85 -6.95
C LYS A 82 -10.40 -5.79 -5.84
N ALA A 83 -9.35 -5.89 -5.03
CA ALA A 83 -9.04 -4.90 -3.99
C ALA A 83 -8.73 -3.52 -4.57
N TYR A 84 -7.98 -3.47 -5.67
CA TYR A 84 -7.66 -2.25 -6.43
C TYR A 84 -8.93 -1.57 -6.95
N LEU A 85 -9.84 -2.31 -7.58
CA LEU A 85 -11.08 -1.74 -8.07
C LEU A 85 -11.92 -1.13 -6.91
N ALA A 86 -11.90 -1.78 -5.74
CA ALA A 86 -12.57 -1.28 -4.54
C ALA A 86 -11.91 -0.03 -3.91
N THR A 87 -10.79 0.46 -4.44
CA THR A 87 -10.15 1.72 -3.98
C THR A 87 -10.91 2.97 -4.40
N GLY A 88 -11.90 2.86 -5.29
CA GLY A 88 -12.78 3.99 -5.64
C GLY A 88 -13.49 4.60 -4.42
N ASN A 89 -13.66 3.82 -3.34
CA ASN A 89 -14.23 4.29 -2.08
C ASN A 89 -13.28 5.16 -1.23
N LEU A 90 -12.01 5.32 -1.62
CA LEU A 90 -11.06 6.18 -0.91
C LEU A 90 -11.40 7.67 -1.06
N VAL A 91 -12.11 8.06 -2.11
CA VAL A 91 -12.52 9.45 -2.31
C VAL A 91 -13.72 9.76 -1.42
N GLN A 92 -13.53 10.70 -0.49
CA GLN A 92 -14.60 11.17 0.37
C GLN A 92 -15.68 11.88 -0.45
N ASP A 93 -16.95 11.61 -0.16
CA ASP A 93 -18.05 12.38 -0.73
C ASP A 93 -18.01 13.81 -0.18
N GLU A 94 -18.13 14.81 -1.05
CA GLU A 94 -18.03 16.23 -0.70
C GLU A 94 -19.01 16.64 0.43
N ASN A 95 -20.17 15.97 0.50
CA ASN A 95 -21.20 16.20 1.51
C ASN A 95 -20.81 15.70 2.92
N ASN A 96 -19.79 14.85 3.05
CA ASN A 96 -19.30 14.31 4.33
C ASN A 96 -18.06 15.04 4.89
N ASN A 97 -17.61 16.11 4.23
CA ASN A 97 -16.38 16.85 4.55
C ASN A 97 -16.30 17.43 5.97
N VAL A 98 -17.44 17.62 6.65
CA VAL A 98 -17.47 18.28 7.98
C VAL A 98 -17.08 17.34 9.13
N ARG A 99 -17.15 16.00 8.95
CA ARG A 99 -17.10 15.06 10.09
C ARG A 99 -15.80 14.26 10.28
N ARG A 100 -14.82 14.33 9.36
CA ARG A 100 -13.68 13.37 9.37
C ARG A 100 -12.27 13.97 9.40
N PHE A 101 -12.12 15.22 9.82
CA PHE A 101 -10.80 15.77 10.20
C PHE A 101 -10.06 14.94 11.26
N ASN A 102 -10.74 14.00 11.93
CA ASN A 102 -10.21 13.20 13.04
C ASN A 102 -9.53 11.87 12.66
N ASN A 103 -9.72 11.33 11.45
CA ASN A 103 -9.31 9.94 11.19
C ASN A 103 -7.83 9.77 10.81
N ASN A 104 -7.16 10.83 10.33
CA ASN A 104 -5.75 10.79 9.93
C ASN A 104 -4.86 11.65 10.85
N ASN A 105 -5.18 11.72 12.14
CA ASN A 105 -4.42 12.52 13.12
C ASN A 105 -4.14 13.97 12.65
N GLY A 106 -5.11 14.57 11.95
CA GLY A 106 -5.02 15.95 11.44
C GLY A 106 -4.34 16.11 10.08
N VAL A 107 -3.86 15.04 9.44
CA VAL A 107 -3.27 15.10 8.09
C VAL A 107 -4.36 15.05 7.03
N GLN A 108 -4.43 16.10 6.21
CA GLN A 108 -5.27 16.09 5.02
C GLN A 108 -4.52 15.37 3.88
N LEU A 109 -5.07 14.25 3.44
CA LEU A 109 -4.57 13.51 2.30
C LEU A 109 -5.42 13.86 1.08
N ARG A 110 -4.77 14.19 -0.02
CA ARG A 110 -5.41 14.59 -1.28
C ARG A 110 -4.91 13.76 -2.44
N GLY A 111 -5.83 13.35 -3.31
CA GLY A 111 -5.52 12.70 -4.57
C GLY A 111 -4.96 13.68 -5.61
N PRO A 112 -4.55 13.18 -6.79
CA PRO A 112 -3.99 14.00 -7.88
C PRO A 112 -4.92 15.10 -8.39
N ASN A 113 -6.25 14.92 -8.34
CA ASN A 113 -7.23 15.94 -8.74
C ASN A 113 -7.73 16.76 -7.54
N ASN A 114 -6.90 16.84 -6.47
CA ASN A 114 -7.18 17.57 -5.24
C ASN A 114 -8.36 17.01 -4.41
N GLU A 115 -8.85 15.82 -4.75
CA GLU A 115 -9.91 15.13 -4.01
C GLU A 115 -9.45 14.70 -2.62
N LEU A 116 -10.30 14.82 -1.60
CA LEU A 116 -9.96 14.40 -0.24
C LEU A 116 -10.03 12.88 -0.12
N LEU A 117 -8.97 12.28 0.42
CA LEU A 117 -8.88 10.85 0.66
C LEU A 117 -9.32 10.51 2.08
N SER A 118 -10.05 9.40 2.24
CA SER A 118 -10.57 8.93 3.53
C SER A 118 -9.52 8.28 4.42
N GLU A 119 -8.41 7.82 3.84
CA GLU A 119 -7.30 7.14 4.50
C GLU A 119 -6.04 7.18 3.62
N ASN A 120 -4.89 6.75 4.17
CA ASN A 120 -3.64 6.62 3.42
C ASN A 120 -3.70 5.45 2.41
N PRO A 121 -3.51 5.70 1.09
CA PRO A 121 -3.50 4.64 0.08
C PRO A 121 -2.46 3.54 0.32
N TYR A 122 -1.27 3.84 0.86
CA TYR A 122 -0.28 2.82 1.20
C TYR A 122 -0.81 1.85 2.26
N GLY A 123 -1.35 2.40 3.35
CA GLY A 123 -1.96 1.62 4.42
C GLY A 123 -3.16 0.81 3.94
N ARG A 124 -3.97 1.38 3.02
CA ARG A 124 -5.08 0.66 2.38
C ARG A 124 -4.59 -0.58 1.62
N VAL A 125 -3.65 -0.40 0.69
CA VAL A 125 -3.14 -1.48 -0.17
C VAL A 125 -2.53 -2.60 0.67
N ARG A 126 -1.66 -2.27 1.65
CA ARG A 126 -1.02 -3.25 2.54
C ARG A 126 -2.02 -4.01 3.39
N ARG A 127 -3.03 -3.31 3.95
CA ARG A 127 -4.08 -3.95 4.76
C ARG A 127 -4.93 -4.90 3.94
N ASP A 128 -5.26 -4.54 2.71
CA ASP A 128 -6.05 -5.43 1.85
C ASP A 128 -5.21 -6.64 1.39
N ALA A 129 -3.90 -6.47 1.16
CA ALA A 129 -2.98 -7.57 0.91
C ALA A 129 -2.97 -8.60 2.04
N LEU A 130 -2.84 -8.18 3.29
CA LEU A 130 -2.96 -9.08 4.45
C LEU A 130 -4.26 -9.91 4.43
N LYS A 131 -5.38 -9.31 4.03
CA LYS A 131 -6.68 -10.01 3.99
C LYS A 131 -6.73 -11.06 2.89
N TYR A 132 -6.35 -10.71 1.67
CA TYR A 132 -6.50 -11.64 0.54
C TYR A 132 -5.40 -12.70 0.48
N LEU A 133 -4.22 -12.46 1.07
CA LEU A 133 -3.13 -13.43 1.08
C LEU A 133 -3.40 -14.61 2.00
N LYS A 134 -4.05 -14.39 3.14
CA LYS A 134 -4.31 -15.41 4.16
C LYS A 134 -4.97 -16.69 3.62
N PRO A 135 -6.00 -16.65 2.74
CA PRO A 135 -6.58 -17.87 2.17
C PRO A 135 -5.81 -18.44 0.96
N ILE A 136 -4.86 -17.73 0.36
CA ILE A 136 -4.16 -18.15 -0.87
C ILE A 136 -2.79 -18.77 -0.57
N LEU A 137 -2.07 -18.19 0.40
CA LEU A 137 -0.74 -18.63 0.78
C LEU A 137 -0.81 -19.80 1.77
N SER A 138 0.25 -20.60 1.79
CA SER A 138 0.47 -21.53 2.91
C SER A 138 0.71 -20.75 4.21
N GLN A 139 0.44 -21.36 5.35
CA GLN A 139 0.65 -20.72 6.65
C GLN A 139 2.09 -20.17 6.82
N PRO A 140 3.17 -20.92 6.49
CA PRO A 140 4.52 -20.38 6.59
C PRO A 140 4.77 -19.17 5.68
N GLN A 141 4.30 -19.19 4.42
CA GLN A 141 4.45 -18.06 3.49
C GLN A 141 3.72 -16.81 3.99
N TYR A 142 2.51 -16.99 4.55
CA TYR A 142 1.75 -15.89 5.13
C TYR A 142 2.43 -15.32 6.37
N GLU A 143 2.98 -16.16 7.25
CA GLU A 143 3.76 -15.70 8.41
C GLU A 143 5.00 -14.92 8.00
N THR A 144 5.75 -15.39 7.00
CA THR A 144 6.89 -14.65 6.43
C THR A 144 6.47 -13.28 5.92
N TYR A 145 5.37 -13.19 5.18
CA TYR A 145 4.83 -11.91 4.72
C TYR A 145 4.50 -10.96 5.87
N VAL A 146 3.84 -11.47 6.92
CA VAL A 146 3.42 -10.67 8.08
C VAL A 146 4.63 -10.10 8.82
N GLU A 147 5.66 -10.92 9.05
CA GLU A 147 6.90 -10.46 9.72
C GLU A 147 7.65 -9.43 8.89
N GLU A 148 7.85 -9.67 7.59
CA GLU A 148 8.52 -8.72 6.69
C GLU A 148 7.73 -7.41 6.54
N ALA A 149 6.40 -7.48 6.45
CA ALA A 149 5.55 -6.29 6.41
C ALA A 149 5.67 -5.46 7.70
N LYS A 150 5.74 -6.13 8.86
CA LYS A 150 5.91 -5.48 10.17
C LYS A 150 7.29 -4.83 10.31
N GLU A 151 8.36 -5.49 9.88
CA GLU A 151 9.70 -4.88 9.91
C GLU A 151 9.81 -3.71 8.92
N ARG A 152 9.18 -3.79 7.74
CA ARG A 152 9.04 -2.65 6.83
C ARG A 152 8.34 -1.47 7.51
N ASP A 153 7.16 -1.69 8.11
CA ASP A 153 6.42 -0.62 8.79
C ASP A 153 7.21 -0.02 9.95
N ARG A 154 7.93 -0.85 10.71
CA ARG A 154 8.84 -0.39 11.78
C ARG A 154 9.98 0.46 11.24
N PHE A 155 10.62 0.03 10.16
CA PHE A 155 11.71 0.75 9.50
C PHE A 155 11.23 2.10 8.97
N GLU A 156 10.16 2.12 8.17
CA GLU A 156 9.60 3.35 7.60
C GLU A 156 9.22 4.36 8.69
N ARG A 157 8.61 3.90 9.79
CA ARG A 157 8.29 4.77 10.92
C ARG A 157 9.53 5.30 11.63
N ALA A 158 10.53 4.46 11.85
CA ALA A 158 11.80 4.89 12.45
C ALA A 158 12.49 5.94 11.58
N THR A 159 12.49 5.75 10.26
CA THR A 159 13.00 6.73 9.29
C THR A 159 12.21 8.04 9.37
N ALA A 160 10.88 7.96 9.44
CA ALA A 160 10.05 9.16 9.53
C ALA A 160 10.30 9.95 10.81
N ILE A 161 10.47 9.26 11.94
CA ILE A 161 10.83 9.88 13.22
C ILE A 161 12.24 10.49 13.16
N GLY A 162 13.20 9.80 12.55
CA GLY A 162 14.56 10.33 12.34
C GLY A 162 14.53 11.65 11.58
N LEU A 163 13.86 11.69 10.43
CA LEU A 163 13.68 12.92 9.65
C LEU A 163 13.01 14.04 10.45
N ALA A 164 12.01 13.71 11.28
CA ALA A 164 11.35 14.69 12.15
C ALA A 164 12.27 15.24 13.24
N ILE A 165 13.14 14.40 13.81
CA ILE A 165 14.13 14.79 14.82
C ILE A 165 15.22 15.66 14.17
N ASP A 166 15.69 15.32 12.98
CA ASP A 166 16.69 16.11 12.26
C ASP A 166 16.17 17.52 11.97
N MET A 167 14.92 17.64 11.50
CA MET A 167 14.27 18.94 11.32
C MET A 167 14.12 19.71 12.63
N LEU A 168 13.82 19.03 13.74
CA LEU A 168 13.75 19.67 15.06
C LEU A 168 15.14 20.15 15.52
N ASP A 169 16.18 19.34 15.30
CA ASP A 169 17.57 19.64 15.63
C ASP A 169 18.03 20.95 15.00
N GLU A 170 17.80 21.10 13.69
CA GLU A 170 18.12 22.33 12.96
C GLU A 170 17.49 23.59 13.58
N LYS A 171 16.35 23.47 14.28
CA LYS A 171 15.63 24.60 14.87
C LYS A 171 16.01 24.90 16.32
N VAL A 172 16.32 23.87 17.12
CA VAL A 172 16.49 24.03 18.57
C VAL A 172 17.86 23.59 19.10
N GLY A 173 18.69 22.94 18.28
CA GLY A 173 20.02 22.43 18.65
C GLY A 173 19.93 21.35 19.73
N LEU A 174 19.69 20.11 19.31
CA LEU A 174 19.64 18.92 20.15
C LEU A 174 21.04 18.35 20.39
N THR A 175 21.22 17.71 21.55
CA THR A 175 22.40 16.86 21.79
C THR A 175 22.14 15.43 21.32
N GLU A 176 23.20 14.65 21.10
CA GLU A 176 23.07 13.21 20.75
C GLU A 176 22.24 12.43 21.78
N THR A 177 22.36 12.77 23.07
CA THR A 177 21.55 12.17 24.15
C THR A 177 20.08 12.52 23.99
N GLN A 178 19.75 13.76 23.62
CA GLN A 178 18.37 14.19 23.38
C GLN A 178 17.79 13.54 22.13
N GLN A 179 18.54 13.46 21.04
CA GLN A 179 18.12 12.77 19.81
C GLN A 179 17.79 11.31 20.13
N SER A 180 18.67 10.59 20.84
CA SER A 180 18.44 9.21 21.25
C SER A 180 17.19 9.04 22.13
N ALA A 181 16.98 9.92 23.10
CA ALA A 181 15.82 9.89 23.99
C ALA A 181 14.51 10.24 23.25
N LEU A 182 14.55 11.18 22.30
CA LEU A 182 13.43 11.51 21.43
C LEU A 182 13.06 10.35 20.53
N THR A 183 14.04 9.70 19.88
CA THR A 183 13.80 8.52 19.04
C THR A 183 13.03 7.45 19.80
N GLN A 184 13.48 7.10 21.01
CA GLN A 184 12.81 6.10 21.84
C GLN A 184 11.39 6.52 22.25
N THR A 185 11.23 7.77 22.70
CA THR A 185 9.94 8.28 23.17
C THR A 185 8.93 8.40 22.03
N LEU A 186 9.35 8.91 20.87
CA LEU A 186 8.51 9.08 19.70
C LEU A 186 8.15 7.75 19.03
N MET A 187 9.06 6.77 19.01
CA MET A 187 8.74 5.42 18.52
C MET A 187 7.63 4.75 19.32
N LYS A 188 7.50 5.11 20.60
CA LYS A 188 6.43 4.64 21.48
C LYS A 188 5.15 5.47 21.34
N ASP A 189 5.26 6.79 21.36
CA ASP A 189 4.11 7.68 21.53
C ASP A 189 3.52 8.16 20.18
N TRP A 190 4.30 8.16 19.08
CA TRP A 190 3.90 8.73 17.79
C TRP A 190 3.60 7.66 16.72
N GLN A 191 2.55 6.87 16.95
CA GLN A 191 2.22 5.73 16.07
C GLN A 191 1.70 6.12 14.67
N ALA A 192 1.16 7.32 14.52
CA ALA A 192 0.50 7.76 13.28
C ALA A 192 1.42 8.50 12.31
N ILE A 193 2.69 8.70 12.66
CA ILE A 193 3.65 9.26 11.71
C ILE A 193 3.86 8.28 10.56
N ASP A 194 3.92 8.82 9.36
CA ASP A 194 4.06 8.09 8.11
C ASP A 194 5.19 8.69 7.28
N LEU A 195 5.91 7.84 6.55
CA LEU A 195 7.07 8.25 5.77
C LEU A 195 6.67 9.18 4.63
N GLN A 196 5.55 8.94 3.97
CA GLN A 196 5.14 9.81 2.86
C GLN A 196 4.68 11.17 3.34
N TRP A 197 4.03 11.22 4.50
CA TRP A 197 3.68 12.48 5.12
C TRP A 197 4.91 13.31 5.51
N ILE A 198 5.91 12.73 6.18
CA ILE A 198 7.08 13.49 6.65
C ILE A 198 7.89 14.10 5.51
N LEU A 199 7.94 13.44 4.34
CA LEU A 199 8.70 13.92 3.18
C LEU A 199 8.19 15.26 2.64
N ASN A 200 6.93 15.62 2.92
CA ASN A 200 6.41 16.96 2.58
C ASN A 200 7.04 18.05 3.44
N TYR A 201 7.39 17.76 4.69
CA TYR A 201 8.08 18.72 5.56
C TYR A 201 9.54 18.88 5.18
N VAL A 202 10.20 17.81 4.72
CA VAL A 202 11.58 17.87 4.20
C VAL A 202 11.69 18.89 3.05
N GLN A 203 10.67 18.96 2.20
CA GLN A 203 10.60 19.96 1.11
C GLN A 203 10.15 21.36 1.58
N ASN A 204 9.63 21.48 2.80
CA ASN A 204 9.07 22.72 3.37
C ASN A 204 9.67 23.00 4.75
N GLN A 205 11.00 23.14 4.81
CA GLN A 205 11.79 23.26 6.06
C GLN A 205 11.44 24.45 6.97
N GLN A 206 10.57 25.36 6.52
CA GLN A 206 10.01 26.45 7.33
C GLN A 206 8.96 25.96 8.34
N TYR A 207 8.41 24.77 8.14
CA TYR A 207 7.40 24.16 9.00
C TYR A 207 7.93 22.91 9.69
N LEU A 208 7.40 22.62 10.88
CA LEU A 208 7.63 21.36 11.58
C LEU A 208 6.36 20.51 11.59
N PRO A 209 6.49 19.17 11.52
CA PRO A 209 5.36 18.29 11.72
C PRO A 209 4.79 18.45 13.15
N PRO A 210 3.49 18.21 13.37
CA PRO A 210 2.87 18.27 14.68
C PRO A 210 3.32 17.08 15.55
N MET A 211 4.50 17.22 16.16
CA MET A 211 5.08 16.21 17.06
C MET A 211 4.31 16.14 18.38
N PRO A 212 4.20 14.96 19.04
CA PRO A 212 3.56 14.83 20.34
C PRO A 212 4.24 15.69 21.42
N LYS A 213 3.56 16.76 21.85
CA LYS A 213 4.12 17.76 22.79
C LYS A 213 4.57 17.14 24.11
N ASP A 214 3.86 16.14 24.62
CA ASP A 214 4.22 15.47 25.88
C ASP A 214 5.50 14.65 25.76
N SER A 215 5.77 14.07 24.59
CA SER A 215 7.04 13.39 24.30
C SER A 215 8.19 14.39 24.22
N LEU A 216 7.96 15.55 23.59
CA LEU A 216 8.96 16.61 23.50
C LEU A 216 9.30 17.21 24.87
N LYS A 217 8.30 17.52 25.70
CA LYS A 217 8.50 18.12 27.03
C LYS A 217 9.34 17.25 27.98
N LYS A 218 9.33 15.93 27.80
CA LYS A 218 10.14 14.98 28.59
C LYS A 218 11.64 15.08 28.30
N VAL A 219 12.03 15.58 27.12
CA VAL A 219 13.42 15.53 26.63
C VAL A 219 14.01 16.92 26.40
N LEU A 220 13.20 17.87 25.92
CA LEU A 220 13.66 19.22 25.60
C LEU A 220 13.84 20.07 26.87
N THR A 221 14.89 20.87 26.90
CA THR A 221 15.08 21.88 27.95
C THR A 221 14.03 22.99 27.85
N PRO A 222 13.76 23.76 28.94
CA PRO A 222 12.83 24.89 28.88
C PRO A 222 13.19 25.93 27.81
N LYS A 223 14.49 26.16 27.56
CA LYS A 223 14.96 27.06 26.50
C LYS A 223 14.61 26.54 25.11
N GLN A 224 14.84 25.25 24.84
CA GLN A 224 14.49 24.61 23.56
C GLN A 224 12.97 24.56 23.36
N GLN A 225 12.18 24.30 24.41
CA GLN A 225 10.73 24.34 24.34
C GLN A 225 10.22 25.73 23.96
N LYS A 226 10.78 26.79 24.59
CA LYS A 226 10.46 28.17 24.24
C LYS A 226 10.85 28.52 22.80
N ALA A 227 12.00 28.02 22.32
CA ALA A 227 12.40 28.19 20.93
C ALA A 227 11.41 27.46 19.99
N LEU A 228 11.02 26.24 20.32
CA LEU A 228 10.06 25.45 19.55
C LEU A 228 8.70 26.15 19.44
N ASP A 229 8.22 26.77 20.52
CA ASP A 229 6.96 27.52 20.54
C ASP A 229 6.99 28.76 19.61
N SER A 230 8.17 29.22 19.20
CA SER A 230 8.29 30.30 18.21
C SER A 230 8.10 29.84 16.76
N PHE A 231 8.11 28.53 16.49
CA PHE A 231 7.92 27.96 15.16
C PHE A 231 6.48 27.48 14.94
N GLN A 232 6.02 27.58 13.70
CA GLN A 232 4.70 27.09 13.31
C GLN A 232 4.75 25.56 13.12
N GLN A 233 4.06 24.85 14.02
CA GLN A 233 3.74 23.43 13.84
C GLN A 233 2.38 23.34 13.14
N ILE A 234 2.40 23.17 11.82
CA ILE A 234 1.18 23.08 11.01
C ILE A 234 1.05 21.70 10.40
N SER A 235 -0.18 21.25 10.22
CA SER A 235 -0.48 20.10 9.36
C SER A 235 -0.44 20.57 7.91
N ILE A 236 0.52 20.07 7.14
CA ILE A 236 0.60 20.33 5.69
C ILE A 236 -0.28 19.30 4.98
N SER A 237 -1.14 19.76 4.08
CA SER A 237 -1.91 18.86 3.20
C SER A 237 -0.96 18.12 2.28
N PHE A 238 -1.04 16.80 2.25
CA PHE A 238 -0.29 15.96 1.33
C PHE A 238 -1.11 15.75 0.05
N GLY A 239 -0.53 16.06 -1.11
CA GLY A 239 -1.15 15.83 -2.41
C GLY A 239 -0.40 14.76 -3.21
N TRP A 240 -1.12 13.75 -3.68
CA TRP A 240 -0.61 12.66 -4.52
C TRP A 240 -0.22 13.08 -5.96
N GLY A 241 -0.38 14.37 -6.31
CA GLY A 241 0.01 14.91 -7.63
C GLY A 241 1.45 15.41 -7.74
N ASN A 242 2.19 15.56 -6.63
CA ASN A 242 3.47 16.28 -6.60
C ASN A 242 4.69 15.34 -6.46
N GLN A 243 4.89 14.42 -7.42
CA GLN A 243 6.08 13.54 -7.55
C GLN A 243 6.10 12.22 -6.74
N PHE A 244 5.33 12.09 -5.65
CA PHE A 244 5.36 10.87 -4.81
C PHE A 244 4.61 9.64 -5.35
N GLY A 245 4.02 9.75 -6.55
CA GLY A 245 3.45 8.64 -7.33
C GLY A 245 3.78 8.74 -8.82
N GLY A 246 4.75 9.58 -9.20
CA GLY A 246 5.23 9.65 -10.58
C GLY A 246 5.86 8.31 -10.99
N GLU A 247 5.68 7.92 -12.25
CA GLU A 247 6.06 6.63 -12.87
C GLU A 247 7.14 5.85 -12.11
N VAL A 248 6.74 5.08 -11.09
CA VAL A 248 7.60 4.06 -10.53
C VAL A 248 7.68 3.00 -11.61
N LYS A 249 8.76 3.05 -12.41
CA LYS A 249 9.03 2.01 -13.40
C LYS A 249 9.37 0.75 -12.64
N LEU A 250 8.40 -0.15 -12.59
CA LEU A 250 8.59 -1.49 -12.07
C LEU A 250 9.06 -2.38 -13.21
N ASP A 251 9.99 -3.28 -12.92
CA ASP A 251 10.42 -4.29 -13.89
C ASP A 251 9.25 -5.18 -14.33
N GLU A 252 8.30 -5.40 -13.41
CA GLU A 252 7.10 -6.19 -13.64
C GLU A 252 5.85 -5.40 -13.20
N GLU A 253 4.97 -5.11 -14.16
CA GLU A 253 3.63 -4.57 -13.90
C GLU A 253 2.59 -5.67 -14.05
N TRP A 254 1.95 -6.03 -12.93
CA TRP A 254 0.98 -7.12 -12.86
C TRP A 254 -0.42 -6.66 -13.28
N ILE A 255 -0.82 -5.49 -12.77
CA ILE A 255 -2.07 -4.83 -13.10
C ILE A 255 -1.77 -3.71 -14.09
N LYS A 256 -2.36 -3.81 -15.28
CA LYS A 256 -2.29 -2.83 -16.37
C LYS A 256 -3.41 -1.81 -16.27
#